data_AF-A0A9X3J0G9-F1
#
_entry.id   AF-A0A9X3J0G9-F1
#
_cell.length_a   1.000
_cell.length_b   1.000
_cell.length_c   1.000
_cell.angle_alpha   90.00
_cell.angle_beta   90.00
_cell.angle_gamma   90.00
#
_symmetry.space_group_name_H-M   'P 1'
#
loop_
_entity.id
_entity.type
_entity.pdbx_description
1 polymer ?
#
loop_
_entity_poly.entity_id
_entity_poly.type
_entity_poly.pdbx_seq_one_letter_code
_entity_poly.pdbx_strand_id
1 'polypeptide(L)'
;MATNTYLPGAVADHLTSYGGQICDSGQMSVCRWLEAGATGSYGTATEPCNYPQKFPETQVFVPHYWRGETLVEAYWKSVSWPGEGVFVGEPLARPYAGATVEFDPDTLSLQIRTRQSAPGVTYTVESAPSEQGPWTASSESTPPADAIHEVDIPGATEPFYRIVGPG
;
A
#
# COMPACT_ATOMS: atom_id res chain seq x y z
N MET A 1 -23.10 15.62 12.19
CA MET A 1 -21.84 15.12 11.59
C MET A 1 -21.06 14.31 12.63
N ALA A 2 -21.64 13.22 13.17
CA ALA A 2 -21.05 12.47 14.30
C ALA A 2 -20.89 10.97 13.98
N THR A 3 -20.92 10.58 12.71
CA THR A 3 -21.07 9.18 12.29
C THR A 3 -20.04 8.71 11.27
N ASN A 4 -19.09 9.55 10.85
CA ASN A 4 -18.02 9.08 9.98
C ASN A 4 -17.00 8.30 10.81
N THR A 5 -16.79 7.04 10.44
CA THR A 5 -15.78 6.16 11.04
C THR A 5 -14.78 5.75 9.98
N TYR A 6 -13.49 5.91 10.26
CA TYR A 6 -12.40 5.53 9.38
C TYR A 6 -11.83 4.17 9.78
N LEU A 7 -11.50 3.34 8.78
CA LEU A 7 -10.82 2.07 9.02
C LEU A 7 -9.35 2.30 9.42
N PRO A 8 -8.71 1.38 10.16
CA PRO A 8 -7.27 1.44 10.40
C PRO A 8 -6.49 1.54 9.10
N GLY A 9 -5.59 2.53 9.00
CA GLY A 9 -4.85 2.82 7.78
C GLY A 9 -5.57 3.70 6.76
N ALA A 10 -6.80 4.16 7.04
CA ALA A 10 -7.48 5.12 6.17
C ALA A 10 -6.77 6.48 6.20
N VAL A 11 -6.71 7.13 5.05
CA VAL A 11 -6.09 8.44 4.85
C VAL A 11 -7.13 9.41 4.33
N ALA A 12 -6.97 10.70 4.61
CA ALA A 12 -7.88 11.72 4.12
C ALA A 12 -7.14 13.02 3.88
N ASP A 13 -7.33 13.60 2.69
CA ASP A 13 -6.71 14.85 2.27
C ASP A 13 -7.78 15.81 1.74
N HIS A 14 -7.48 17.11 1.78
CA HIS A 14 -8.33 18.13 1.17
C HIS A 14 -7.45 19.15 0.41
N LEU A 15 -7.95 19.62 -0.74
CA LEU A 15 -7.25 20.57 -1.61
C LEU A 15 -7.52 22.02 -1.17
N THR A 16 -7.13 22.39 0.03
CA THR A 16 -7.27 23.78 0.52
C THR A 16 -5.91 24.41 0.78
N SER A 17 -5.80 25.70 0.47
CA SER A 17 -4.67 26.52 0.91
C SER A 17 -4.58 26.48 2.44
N TYR A 18 -3.36 26.41 2.96
CA TYR A 18 -3.08 26.37 4.40
C TYR A 18 -3.68 25.16 5.13
N GLY A 19 -4.13 24.12 4.42
CA GLY A 19 -4.62 22.89 5.04
C GLY A 19 -3.55 22.23 5.91
N GLY A 20 -2.27 22.36 5.55
CA GLY A 20 -1.12 21.87 6.31
C GLY A 20 -0.67 22.76 7.47
N GLN A 21 -1.32 23.90 7.74
CA GLN A 21 -1.07 24.65 8.97
C GLN A 21 -1.56 23.81 10.16
N ILE A 22 -0.64 23.52 11.08
CA ILE A 22 -0.86 22.55 12.14
C ILE A 22 -1.85 23.09 13.18
N CYS A 23 -3.07 22.58 13.09
CA CYS A 23 -4.17 22.75 14.03
C CYS A 23 -4.66 24.21 14.22
N ASP A 24 -4.10 25.16 13.48
CA ASP A 24 -4.46 26.57 13.45
C ASP A 24 -4.44 27.07 12.00
N SER A 25 -5.61 27.11 11.36
CA SER A 25 -5.77 27.51 9.96
C SER A 25 -7.09 28.26 9.78
N GLY A 26 -7.11 29.22 8.85
CA GLY A 26 -8.35 29.88 8.41
C GLY A 26 -9.23 28.99 7.53
N GLN A 27 -8.72 27.83 7.12
CA GLN A 27 -9.45 26.74 6.47
C GLN A 27 -9.46 25.51 7.38
N MET A 28 -10.09 24.42 6.94
CA MET A 28 -9.95 23.14 7.64
C MET A 28 -8.46 22.74 7.66
N SER A 29 -7.92 22.44 8.83
CA SER A 29 -6.56 21.91 9.00
C SER A 29 -6.53 20.39 8.83
N VAL A 30 -5.42 19.83 8.36
CA VAL A 30 -5.13 18.38 8.31
C VAL A 30 -5.31 17.71 9.67
N CYS A 31 -5.12 18.42 10.78
CA CYS A 31 -5.38 17.89 12.13
C CYS A 31 -6.82 17.40 12.30
N ARG A 32 -7.79 18.02 11.62
CA ARG A 32 -9.21 17.65 11.72
C ARG A 32 -9.48 16.26 11.14
N TRP A 33 -8.69 15.79 10.18
CA TRP A 33 -8.78 14.42 9.68
C TRP A 33 -8.30 13.41 10.73
N LEU A 34 -7.20 13.71 11.42
CA LEU A 34 -6.66 12.85 12.47
C LEU A 34 -7.61 12.80 13.68
N GLU A 35 -8.15 13.94 14.10
CA GLU A 35 -9.18 14.01 15.15
C GLU A 35 -10.43 13.18 14.80
N ALA A 36 -10.77 13.10 13.53
CA ALA A 36 -11.88 12.29 13.04
C ALA A 36 -11.54 10.78 12.93
N GLY A 37 -10.26 10.40 13.10
CA GLY A 37 -9.81 9.01 13.11
C GLY A 37 -9.04 8.56 11.85
N ALA A 38 -8.67 9.47 10.94
CA ALA A 38 -7.76 9.14 9.85
C ALA A 38 -6.35 8.82 10.38
N THR A 39 -5.68 7.87 9.76
CA THR A 39 -4.32 7.43 10.10
C THR A 39 -3.26 8.43 9.68
N GLY A 40 -3.52 9.18 8.61
CA GLY A 40 -2.67 10.29 8.19
C GLY A 40 -3.34 11.18 7.16
N SER A 41 -2.69 12.31 6.93
CA SER A 41 -3.14 13.37 6.03
C SER A 41 -1.94 14.19 5.54
N TYR A 42 -2.11 14.86 4.42
CA TYR A 42 -1.16 15.79 3.82
C TYR A 42 -1.87 17.09 3.41
N GLY A 43 -1.23 18.23 3.65
CA GLY A 43 -1.75 19.55 3.27
C GLY A 43 -0.66 20.59 3.07
N THR A 44 -0.98 21.70 2.38
CA THR A 44 -0.01 22.77 2.09
C THR A 44 0.17 23.71 3.29
N ALA A 45 1.42 24.02 3.65
CA ALA A 45 1.78 24.86 4.81
C ALA A 45 1.94 26.34 4.44
N THR A 46 2.46 26.61 3.24
CA THR A 46 2.80 27.94 2.74
C THR A 46 2.23 28.11 1.35
N GLU A 47 1.50 29.18 1.10
CA GLU A 47 1.05 29.52 -0.25
C GLU A 47 1.01 31.02 -0.49
N PRO A 48 1.08 31.41 -1.77
CA PRO A 48 -0.11 32.07 -2.31
C PRO A 48 -0.84 31.35 -3.46
N CYS A 49 -0.42 30.15 -3.91
CA CYS A 49 -1.06 29.45 -5.04
C CYS A 49 -1.20 27.92 -4.85
N ASN A 50 -2.41 27.39 -5.10
CA ASN A 50 -2.82 25.98 -5.00
C ASN A 50 -2.45 25.11 -6.22
N TYR A 51 -1.17 25.12 -6.61
CA TYR A 51 -0.70 24.31 -7.73
C TYR A 51 -0.92 22.81 -7.48
N PRO A 52 -1.52 22.05 -8.43
CA PRO A 52 -1.76 20.61 -8.28
C PRO A 52 -0.52 19.80 -7.88
N GLN A 53 0.66 20.23 -8.31
CA GLN A 53 1.96 19.59 -8.02
C GLN A 53 2.30 19.56 -6.52
N LYS A 54 1.68 20.42 -5.70
CA LYS A 54 1.88 20.45 -4.25
C LYS A 54 1.05 19.41 -3.52
N PHE A 55 0.09 18.78 -4.20
CA PHE A 55 -0.84 17.83 -3.61
C PHE A 55 -0.53 16.40 -4.08
N PRO A 56 -0.97 15.38 -3.32
CA PRO A 56 -0.81 13.98 -3.71
C PRO A 56 -1.59 13.67 -4.97
N GLU A 57 -0.91 13.16 -5.99
CA GLU A 57 -1.56 12.60 -7.17
C GLU A 57 -2.13 11.21 -6.83
N THR A 58 -3.46 11.09 -6.78
CA THR A 58 -4.15 9.84 -6.39
C THR A 58 -3.74 8.64 -7.24
N GLN A 59 -3.50 8.86 -8.55
CA GLN A 59 -3.09 7.81 -9.49
C GLN A 59 -1.70 7.25 -9.20
N VAL A 60 -0.87 7.99 -8.46
CA VAL A 60 0.45 7.53 -7.99
C VAL A 60 0.35 7.03 -6.55
N PHE A 61 -0.35 7.75 -5.68
CA PHE A 61 -0.47 7.42 -4.25
C PHE A 61 -1.12 6.05 -4.02
N VAL A 62 -2.31 5.82 -4.59
CA VAL A 62 -3.12 4.64 -4.29
C VAL A 62 -2.40 3.35 -4.67
N PRO A 63 -1.79 3.20 -5.85
CA PRO A 63 -1.07 1.99 -6.18
C PRO A 63 0.15 1.72 -5.29
N HIS A 64 0.89 2.75 -4.85
CA HIS A 64 2.00 2.56 -3.91
C HIS A 64 1.52 2.10 -2.53
N TYR A 65 0.50 2.77 -1.99
CA TYR A 65 -0.02 2.41 -0.68
C TYR A 65 -0.71 1.03 -0.67
N TRP A 66 -1.49 0.74 -1.72
CA TRP A 66 -2.18 -0.55 -1.89
C TRP A 66 -1.22 -1.72 -2.00
N ARG A 67 -0.05 -1.55 -2.63
CA ARG A 67 0.98 -2.59 -2.73
C ARG A 67 1.79 -2.78 -1.44
N GLY A 68 1.44 -2.05 -0.38
CA GLY A 68 2.00 -2.25 0.96
C GLY A 68 3.23 -1.41 1.27
N GLU A 69 3.52 -0.39 0.47
CA GLU A 69 4.47 0.65 0.88
C GLU A 69 3.94 1.38 2.12
N THR A 70 4.86 1.96 2.89
CA THR A 70 4.48 2.78 4.04
C THR A 70 3.74 4.05 3.58
N LEU A 71 2.92 4.59 4.45
CA LEU A 71 2.13 5.78 4.16
C LEU A 71 3.01 6.95 3.71
N VAL A 72 4.16 7.14 4.36
CA VAL A 72 5.10 8.21 3.99
C VAL A 72 5.73 7.98 2.62
N GLU A 73 6.08 6.74 2.26
CA GLU A 73 6.64 6.41 0.93
C GLU A 73 5.63 6.71 -0.17
N ALA A 74 4.37 6.33 0.03
CA ALA A 74 3.29 6.59 -0.93
C ALA A 74 3.05 8.10 -1.13
N TYR A 75 3.08 8.90 -0.06
CA TYR A 75 3.00 10.36 -0.17
C TYR A 75 4.19 10.97 -0.89
N TRP A 76 5.42 10.58 -0.53
CA TRP A 76 6.62 11.16 -1.14
C TRP A 76 6.78 10.83 -2.63
N LYS A 77 6.20 9.71 -3.08
CA LYS A 77 6.16 9.36 -4.50
C LYS A 77 5.06 10.08 -5.27
N SER A 78 4.00 10.53 -4.59
CA SER A 78 2.81 11.10 -5.24
C SER A 78 2.76 12.63 -5.22
N VAL A 79 3.64 13.29 -4.46
CA VAL A 79 3.73 14.75 -4.44
C VAL A 79 4.95 15.22 -5.22
N SER A 80 4.73 15.95 -6.31
CA SER A 80 5.81 16.48 -7.13
C SER A 80 6.62 17.57 -6.42
N TRP A 81 5.95 18.47 -5.69
CA TRP A 81 6.55 19.61 -4.98
C TRP A 81 6.27 19.56 -3.48
N PRO A 82 6.93 18.66 -2.72
CA PRO A 82 6.63 18.45 -1.30
C PRO A 82 7.15 19.57 -0.39
N GLY A 83 8.03 20.46 -0.89
CA GLY A 83 8.72 21.47 -0.06
C GLY A 83 7.82 22.50 0.62
N GLU A 84 6.55 22.60 0.20
CA GLU A 84 5.57 23.52 0.78
C GLU A 84 4.37 22.82 1.43
N GLY A 85 4.46 21.51 1.67
CA GLY A 85 3.43 20.76 2.37
C GLY A 85 3.94 20.00 3.58
N VAL A 86 2.98 19.51 4.35
CA VAL A 86 3.21 18.82 5.62
C VAL A 86 2.39 17.55 5.64
N PHE A 87 3.09 16.44 5.89
CA PHE A 87 2.48 15.17 6.28
C PHE A 87 2.27 15.14 7.80
N VAL A 88 1.11 14.65 8.23
CA VAL A 88 0.79 14.44 9.65
C VAL A 88 0.09 13.08 9.80
N GLY A 89 0.51 12.28 10.78
CA GLY A 89 -0.07 10.97 11.05
C GLY A 89 1.00 9.92 11.34
N GLU A 90 0.67 8.65 11.11
CA GLU A 90 1.58 7.53 11.33
C GLU A 90 2.37 7.19 10.06
N PRO A 91 3.67 7.58 9.96
CA PRO A 91 4.43 7.44 8.72
C PRO A 91 4.66 5.98 8.32
N LEU A 92 4.76 5.04 9.28
CA LEU A 92 5.03 3.64 9.01
C LEU A 92 3.76 2.79 8.84
N ALA A 93 2.57 3.42 8.85
CA ALA A 93 1.33 2.73 8.59
C ALA A 93 1.39 2.05 7.21
N ARG A 94 1.17 0.74 7.16
CA ARG A 94 1.20 -0.08 5.95
C ARG A 94 0.13 -1.17 5.99
N PRO A 95 -1.16 -0.81 6.11
CA PRO A 95 -2.27 -1.75 6.35
C PRO A 95 -2.43 -2.80 5.24
N TYR A 96 -1.90 -2.54 4.04
CA TYR A 96 -2.01 -3.41 2.88
C TYR A 96 -0.74 -4.24 2.61
N ALA A 97 0.26 -4.17 3.48
CA ALA A 97 1.51 -4.91 3.35
C ALA A 97 1.39 -6.39 3.71
N GLY A 98 2.32 -7.17 3.17
CA GLY A 98 2.47 -8.59 3.47
C GLY A 98 1.64 -9.50 2.57
N ALA A 99 1.59 -10.77 2.98
CA ALA A 99 0.85 -11.82 2.32
C ALA A 99 0.11 -12.65 3.38
N THR A 100 -1.05 -13.20 3.02
CA THR A 100 -1.70 -14.26 3.79
C THR A 100 -1.31 -15.61 3.18
N VAL A 101 -0.93 -16.55 4.03
CA VAL A 101 -0.54 -17.90 3.63
C VAL A 101 -1.42 -18.88 4.38
N GLU A 102 -2.16 -19.70 3.65
CA GLU A 102 -3.05 -20.72 4.19
C GLU A 102 -2.63 -22.09 3.65
N PHE A 103 -2.44 -23.06 4.53
CA PHE A 103 -2.08 -24.43 4.16
C PHE A 103 -3.12 -25.40 4.71
N ASP A 104 -3.69 -26.22 3.83
CA ASP A 104 -4.57 -27.31 4.18
C ASP A 104 -3.77 -28.63 4.19
N PRO A 105 -3.56 -29.24 5.38
CA PRO A 105 -2.79 -30.47 5.49
C PRO A 105 -3.51 -31.71 4.94
N ASP A 106 -4.84 -31.70 4.82
CA ASP A 106 -5.60 -32.86 4.33
C ASP A 106 -5.54 -32.96 2.81
N THR A 107 -5.52 -31.82 2.13
CA THR A 107 -5.43 -31.72 0.66
C THR A 107 -4.04 -31.38 0.14
N LEU A 108 -3.11 -31.07 1.05
CA LEU A 108 -1.79 -30.49 0.74
C LEU A 108 -1.93 -29.27 -0.19
N SER A 109 -2.90 -28.39 0.08
CA SER A 109 -3.10 -27.18 -0.72
C SER A 109 -2.49 -25.98 0.00
N LEU A 110 -1.68 -25.21 -0.72
CA LEU A 110 -1.08 -23.97 -0.23
C LEU A 110 -1.64 -22.80 -1.03
N GLN A 111 -2.27 -21.85 -0.33
CA GLN A 111 -2.79 -20.62 -0.92
C GLN A 111 -1.97 -19.44 -0.41
N ILE A 112 -1.49 -18.62 -1.33
CA ILE A 112 -0.78 -17.37 -1.02
C ILE A 112 -1.56 -16.22 -1.63
N ARG A 113 -1.90 -15.20 -0.83
CA ARG A 113 -2.57 -13.99 -1.31
C ARG A 113 -1.74 -12.77 -0.95
N THR A 114 -1.35 -11.98 -1.93
CA THR A 114 -0.48 -10.79 -1.73
C THR A 114 -0.89 -9.63 -2.62
N ARG A 115 -0.63 -8.40 -2.16
CA ARG A 115 -0.80 -7.17 -2.95
C ARG A 115 0.52 -6.65 -3.53
N GLN A 116 1.63 -7.31 -3.21
CA GLN A 116 2.97 -6.79 -3.51
C GLN A 116 3.40 -7.04 -4.96
N SER A 117 2.69 -7.92 -5.68
CA SER A 117 2.98 -8.21 -7.08
C SER A 117 2.50 -7.07 -8.00
N ALA A 118 3.33 -6.71 -8.97
CA ALA A 118 3.02 -5.71 -9.96
C ALA A 118 2.00 -6.26 -10.98
N PRO A 119 0.96 -5.48 -11.33
CA PRO A 119 0.00 -5.86 -12.37
C PRO A 119 0.64 -6.20 -13.71
N GLY A 120 0.12 -7.24 -14.37
CA GLY A 120 0.56 -7.62 -15.72
C GLY A 120 1.98 -8.20 -15.79
N VAL A 121 2.63 -8.39 -14.64
CA VAL A 121 3.93 -9.05 -14.52
C VAL A 121 3.72 -10.52 -14.23
N THR A 122 4.31 -11.42 -15.02
CA THR A 122 4.26 -12.86 -14.74
C THR A 122 5.27 -13.22 -13.66
N TYR A 123 4.78 -13.89 -12.63
CA TYR A 123 5.59 -14.43 -11.53
C TYR A 123 5.65 -15.95 -11.63
N THR A 124 6.77 -16.53 -11.24
CA THR A 124 6.97 -17.98 -11.16
C THR A 124 6.93 -18.42 -9.71
N VAL A 125 6.18 -19.50 -9.45
CA VAL A 125 6.18 -20.20 -8.16
C VAL A 125 7.25 -21.28 -8.21
N GLU A 126 8.17 -21.23 -7.27
CA GLU A 126 9.22 -22.23 -7.13
C GLU A 126 9.11 -22.92 -5.78
N SER A 127 9.47 -24.21 -5.75
CA SER A 127 9.53 -25.03 -4.53
C SER A 127 10.92 -25.63 -4.33
N ALA A 128 11.25 -25.95 -3.08
CA ALA A 128 12.52 -26.57 -2.74
C ALA A 128 12.45 -27.43 -1.46
N PRO A 129 13.29 -28.49 -1.37
CA PRO A 129 13.42 -29.32 -0.17
C PRO A 129 14.21 -28.62 0.95
N SER A 130 14.92 -27.53 0.64
CA SER A 130 15.66 -26.72 1.61
C SER A 130 15.57 -25.23 1.25
N GLU A 131 15.79 -24.36 2.23
CA GLU A 131 15.82 -22.90 2.04
C GLU A 131 16.86 -22.47 0.98
N GLN A 132 17.95 -23.22 0.84
CA GLN A 132 19.01 -22.94 -0.14
C GLN A 132 18.73 -23.56 -1.53
N GLY A 133 17.67 -24.36 -1.69
CA GLY A 133 17.34 -25.06 -2.92
C GLY A 133 17.68 -26.56 -2.91
N PRO A 134 17.81 -27.21 -4.08
CA PRO A 134 17.61 -26.63 -5.41
C PRO A 134 16.15 -26.16 -5.60
N TRP A 135 15.99 -25.00 -6.23
CA TRP A 135 14.68 -24.43 -6.52
C TRP A 135 14.16 -24.95 -7.86
N THR A 136 12.92 -25.40 -7.88
CA THR A 136 12.25 -25.94 -9.08
C THR A 136 10.97 -25.16 -9.34
N ALA A 137 10.83 -24.65 -10.57
CA ALA A 137 9.60 -23.98 -11.01
C ALA A 137 8.43 -24.97 -11.08
N SER A 138 7.27 -24.56 -10.56
CA SER A 138 6.07 -25.38 -10.46
C SER A 138 4.88 -24.80 -11.25
N SER A 139 4.69 -23.49 -11.20
CA SER A 139 3.61 -22.79 -11.90
C SER A 139 3.96 -21.33 -12.16
N GLU A 140 3.17 -20.67 -13.00
CA GLU A 140 3.24 -19.23 -13.25
C GLU A 140 1.89 -18.58 -12.99
N SER A 141 1.93 -17.32 -12.54
CA SER A 141 0.73 -16.53 -12.28
C SER A 141 0.97 -15.05 -12.58
N THR A 142 -0.02 -14.41 -13.19
CA THR A 142 0.02 -12.99 -13.56
C THR A 142 -1.16 -12.31 -12.88
N PRO A 143 -0.94 -11.42 -11.90
CA PRO A 143 -2.04 -10.73 -11.26
C PRO A 143 -2.69 -9.72 -12.23
N PRO A 144 -4.03 -9.64 -12.24
CA PRO A 144 -4.74 -8.60 -12.98
C PRO A 144 -4.43 -7.19 -12.43
N ALA A 145 -4.73 -6.17 -13.23
CA ALA A 145 -4.70 -4.79 -12.77
C ALA A 145 -5.62 -4.61 -11.56
N ASP A 146 -5.04 -4.05 -10.48
CA ASP A 146 -5.74 -3.70 -9.24
C ASP A 146 -6.34 -4.88 -8.44
N ALA A 147 -5.79 -6.09 -8.61
CA ALA A 147 -6.22 -7.28 -7.88
C ALA A 147 -5.22 -7.72 -6.81
N ILE A 148 -5.73 -8.44 -5.82
CA ILE A 148 -4.89 -9.27 -4.95
C ILE A 148 -4.36 -10.41 -5.82
N HIS A 149 -3.05 -10.62 -5.79
CA HIS A 149 -2.43 -11.77 -6.43
C HIS A 149 -2.70 -13.02 -5.60
N GLU A 150 -3.56 -13.89 -6.11
CA GLU A 150 -3.88 -15.18 -5.51
C GLU A 150 -3.10 -16.27 -6.25
N VAL A 151 -2.37 -17.08 -5.48
CA VAL A 151 -1.51 -18.15 -5.98
C VAL A 151 -1.92 -19.44 -5.27
N ASP A 152 -2.50 -20.35 -6.04
CA ASP A 152 -2.90 -21.68 -5.59
C ASP A 152 -1.84 -22.72 -5.97
N ILE A 153 -1.36 -23.45 -4.97
CA ILE A 153 -0.33 -24.47 -5.12
C ILE A 153 -0.92 -25.80 -4.62
N PRO A 154 -1.57 -26.59 -5.50
CA PRO A 154 -2.07 -27.91 -5.14
C PRO A 154 -0.93 -28.91 -4.99
N GLY A 155 -1.05 -29.86 -4.06
CA GLY A 155 -0.02 -30.88 -3.85
C GLY A 155 1.29 -30.28 -3.33
N ALA A 156 1.20 -29.28 -2.46
CA ALA A 156 2.33 -28.59 -1.87
C ALA A 156 3.07 -29.49 -0.85
N THR A 157 3.95 -30.35 -1.35
CA THR A 157 4.72 -31.33 -0.55
C THR A 157 6.06 -30.82 -0.03
N GLU A 158 6.60 -29.76 -0.62
CA GLU A 158 7.92 -29.23 -0.27
C GLU A 158 7.83 -28.28 0.94
N PRO A 159 8.87 -28.19 1.79
CA PRO A 159 8.84 -27.30 2.94
C PRO A 159 9.06 -25.82 2.59
N PHE A 160 9.58 -25.50 1.40
CA PHE A 160 9.88 -24.12 1.00
C PHE A 160 9.24 -23.78 -0.34
N TYR A 161 8.59 -22.61 -0.38
CA TYR A 161 7.99 -22.00 -1.57
C TYR A 161 8.39 -20.54 -1.69
N ARG A 162 8.57 -20.05 -2.91
CA ARG A 162 8.77 -18.63 -3.21
C ARG A 162 8.07 -18.21 -4.49
N ILE A 163 7.69 -16.94 -4.54
CA ILE A 163 7.15 -16.28 -5.73
C ILE A 163 8.26 -15.37 -6.27
N VAL A 164 8.72 -15.62 -7.49
CA VAL A 164 9.82 -14.91 -8.13
C VAL A 164 9.26 -14.08 -9.28
N GLY A 165 9.60 -12.79 -9.33
CA GLY A 165 9.26 -11.93 -10.47
C GLY A 165 10.18 -12.22 -11.67
N PRO A 166 9.90 -11.61 -12.84
CA PRO A 166 10.82 -11.67 -13.95
C PRO A 166 12.16 -11.04 -13.54
N GLY A 167 13.25 -11.72 -13.88
CA GLY A 167 14.62 -11.23 -13.66
C GLY A 167 14.98 -10.03 -14.51
#